data_AF-A0A5D0ME36-F1
#
_entry.id   AF-A0A5D0ME36-F1
#
_cell.length_a   1.000
_cell.length_b   1.000
_cell.length_c   1.000
_cell.angle_alpha   90.00
_cell.angle_beta   90.00
_cell.angle_gamma   90.00
#
_symmetry.space_group_name_H-M   'P 1'
#
loop_
_entity.id
_entity.type
_entity.pdbx_description
1 polymer ?
#
loop_
_entity_poly.entity_id
_entity_poly.type
_entity_poly.pdbx_seq_one_letter_code
_entity_poly.pdbx_strand_id
1 'polypeptide(L)' 'IVSNIEEIKARKGRVIVIAVRGNKNIKELSDSVIYVPKTIDILSPIINTIPLQLLAYYVAVKRGVDVDKPRNLAKSVTVE' A
#
# COMPACT_ATOMS: atom_id res chain seq x y z
N ILE A 1 14.39 -7.26 -6.40
CA ILE A 1 13.58 -6.70 -5.28
C ILE A 1 14.47 -6.30 -4.11
N VAL A 2 15.29 -7.20 -3.54
CA VAL A 2 16.19 -6.88 -2.40
C VAL A 2 17.16 -5.74 -2.75
N SER A 3 17.85 -5.83 -3.90
CA SER A 3 18.75 -4.77 -4.38
C SER A 3 18.06 -3.40 -4.51
N ASN A 4 16.82 -3.33 -5.01
CA ASN A 4 16.05 -2.08 -5.08
C ASN A 4 15.71 -1.53 -3.68
N ILE A 5 15.37 -2.40 -2.73
CA ILE A 5 15.09 -2.00 -1.34
C ILE A 5 16.35 -1.44 -0.69
N GLU A 6 17.49 -2.08 -0.90
CA GLU A 6 18.78 -1.62 -0.40
C GLU A 6 19.18 -0.26 -1.00
N GLU A 7 18.95 -0.04 -2.30
CA GLU A 7 19.20 1.26 -2.94
C GLU A 7 18.33 2.38 -2.33
N ILE A 8 17.04 2.11 -2.09
CA ILE A 8 16.13 3.06 -1.44
C ILE A 8 16.61 3.37 -0.01
N LYS A 9 17.02 2.35 0.75
CA LYS A 9 17.52 2.53 2.12
C LYS A 9 18.86 3.27 2.15
N ALA A 10 19.76 3.03 1.19
CA ALA A 10 21.00 3.78 1.06
C ALA A 10 20.76 5.29 0.87
N ARG A 11 19.62 5.67 0.28
CA ARG A 11 19.16 7.05 0.14
C ARG A 11 18.27 7.54 1.28
N LYS A 12 18.20 6.80 2.40
CA LYS A 12 17.35 7.08 3.58
C LYS A 12 15.85 7.11 3.25
N GLY A 13 15.42 6.46 2.17
CA GLY A 13 14.01 6.29 1.86
C GLY A 13 13.35 5.31 2.84
N ARG A 14 12.10 5.58 3.24
CA ARG A 14 11.31 4.66 4.06
C ARG A 14 10.64 3.61 3.17
N VAL A 15 10.72 2.36 3.59
CA VAL A 15 10.18 1.20 2.88
C VAL A 15 9.08 0.55 3.72
N ILE A 16 7.85 0.63 3.21
CA ILE A 16 6.69 -0.10 3.74
C ILE A 16 6.44 -1.30 2.83
N VAL A 17 6.42 -2.50 3.39
CA VAL A 17 6.22 -3.74 2.63
C VAL A 17 4.88 -4.38 2.95
N ILE A 18 4.17 -4.83 1.92
CA ILE A 18 3.03 -5.74 2.07
C ILE A 18 3.56 -7.16 1.86
N ALA A 19 3.34 -8.03 2.84
CA ALA A 19 3.85 -9.40 2.80
C ALA A 19 2.84 -10.40 3.34
N VAL A 20 2.93 -11.64 2.86
CA VAL A 20 2.11 -12.74 3.41
C VAL A 20 2.57 -13.07 4.84
N ARG A 21 1.61 -13.29 5.74
CA ARG A 21 1.86 -13.74 7.12
C ARG A 21 2.80 -14.94 7.13
N GLY A 22 3.82 -14.89 7.97
CA GLY A 22 4.85 -15.92 8.08
C GLY A 22 6.12 -15.64 7.28
N ASN A 23 6.13 -14.64 6.39
CA ASN A 23 7.38 -14.17 5.78
C ASN A 23 8.19 -13.35 6.81
N LYS A 24 9.17 -14.00 7.45
CA LYS A 24 10.02 -13.39 8.49
C LYS A 24 11.18 -12.60 7.89
N ASN A 25 11.73 -13.05 6.77
CA ASN A 25 12.94 -12.48 6.16
C ASN A 25 12.73 -11.04 5.66
N ILE A 26 11.49 -10.65 5.34
CA ILE A 26 11.18 -9.32 4.84
C ILE A 26 11.24 -8.22 5.90
N LYS A 27 11.13 -8.60 7.19
CA LYS A 27 11.08 -7.65 8.31
C LYS A 27 12.39 -6.88 8.48
N GLU A 28 13.52 -7.54 8.23
CA GLU A 28 14.86 -6.94 8.36
C GLU A 28 15.14 -5.91 7.26
N LEU A 29 14.51 -6.08 6.10
CA LEU A 29 14.69 -5.23 4.93
C LEU A 29 13.71 -4.04 4.88
N SER A 30 12.71 -3.99 5.75
CA SER A 30 11.64 -2.98 5.72
C SER A 30 11.61 -2.11 6.99
N ASP A 31 11.17 -0.85 6.87
CA ASP A 31 10.88 -0.01 8.03
C ASP A 31 9.52 -0.34 8.66
N SER A 32 8.60 -0.89 7.86
CA SER A 32 7.30 -1.35 8.33
C SER A 32 6.77 -2.47 7.44
N VAL A 33 6.06 -3.44 8.04
CA VAL A 33 5.44 -4.54 7.30
C VAL A 33 3.94 -4.57 7.60
N ILE A 34 3.14 -4.65 6.55
CA ILE A 34 1.71 -4.94 6.61
C ILE A 34 1.50 -6.39 6.20
N TYR A 35 1.08 -7.23 7.14
CA TYR A 35 0.89 -8.65 6.90
C TYR A 35 -0.51 -8.98 6.41
N VAL A 36 -0.61 -9.56 5.21
CA VAL A 36 -1.85 -10.09 4.62
C VAL A 36 -1.96 -11.60 4.81
N PRO A 37 -3.17 -12.18 4.87
CA PRO A 37 -3.34 -13.63 4.94
C PRO A 37 -2.80 -14.31 3.68
N LYS A 38 -2.38 -15.57 3.82
CA LYS A 38 -2.06 -16.41 2.67
C LYS A 38 -3.35 -16.69 1.90
N THR A 39 -3.30 -16.59 0.59
CA THR A 39 -4.40 -16.92 -0.32
C THR A 39 -3.84 -17.62 -1.56
N ILE A 40 -4.71 -18.07 -2.45
CA ILE A 40 -4.31 -18.59 -3.77
C ILE A 40 -3.84 -17.45 -4.67
N ASP A 41 -2.91 -17.73 -5.58
CA ASP A 41 -2.20 -16.68 -6.34
C ASP A 41 -3.14 -15.75 -7.10
N ILE A 42 -4.21 -16.30 -7.69
CA ILE A 42 -5.20 -15.52 -8.44
C ILE A 42 -5.97 -14.49 -7.57
N LEU A 43 -6.08 -14.72 -6.26
CA LEU A 43 -6.73 -13.79 -5.34
C LEU A 43 -5.75 -12.83 -4.66
N SER A 44 -4.45 -13.05 -4.82
CA SER A 44 -3.40 -12.20 -4.23
C SER A 44 -3.56 -10.71 -4.57
N PRO A 45 -3.88 -10.31 -5.83
CA PRO A 45 -4.08 -8.90 -6.17
C PRO A 45 -5.23 -8.24 -5.40
N ILE A 46 -6.33 -8.97 -5.18
CA ILE A 46 -7.50 -8.46 -4.45
C ILE A 46 -7.12 -8.18 -2.99
N ILE A 47 -6.48 -9.17 -2.33
CA ILE A 47 -6.09 -9.05 -0.93
C ILE A 47 -5.02 -7.95 -0.75
N ASN A 48 -4.06 -7.82 -1.67
CA ASN A 48 -3.01 -6.81 -1.60
C ASN A 48 -3.53 -5.37 -1.82
N THR A 49 -4.70 -5.19 -2.43
CA THR A 49 -5.28 -3.86 -2.68
C THR A 49 -5.92 -3.27 -1.43
N ILE A 50 -6.47 -4.11 -0.55
CA ILE A 50 -7.14 -3.67 0.70
C ILE A 50 -6.24 -2.78 1.58
N PRO A 51 -4.99 -3.16 1.93
CA PRO A 51 -4.13 -2.29 2.75
C PRO A 51 -3.77 -0.98 2.03
N LEU A 52 -3.69 -0.97 0.69
CA LEU A 52 -3.43 0.24 -0.08
C LEU A 52 -4.62 1.21 -0.03
N GLN A 53 -5.85 0.68 -0.13
CA GLN A 53 -7.08 1.46 0.02
C GLN A 53 -7.18 2.06 1.44
N LEU A 54 -6.90 1.27 2.47
CA LEU A 54 -6.87 1.74 3.85
C LEU A 54 -5.79 2.80 4.10
N LEU A 55 -4.59 2.61 3.52
CA LEU A 55 -3.52 3.62 3.61
C LEU A 55 -3.97 4.95 3.00
N ALA A 56 -4.56 4.94 1.80
CA ALA A 56 -5.08 6.14 1.17
C ALA A 56 -6.17 6.82 2.02
N TYR A 57 -7.12 6.02 2.53
CA TYR A 57 -8.19 6.50 3.42
C TYR A 57 -7.63 7.19 4.67
N TYR A 58 -6.76 6.53 5.44
CA TYR A 58 -6.23 7.09 6.68
C TYR A 58 -5.34 8.31 6.44
N VAL A 59 -4.60 8.36 5.33
CA VAL A 59 -3.86 9.56 4.94
C VAL A 59 -4.81 10.70 4.62
N ALA A 60 -5.89 10.47 3.87
CA ALA A 60 -6.88 11.48 3.53
C ALA A 60 -7.59 12.02 4.78
N VAL A 61 -8.06 11.14 5.67
CA VAL A 61 -8.66 11.52 6.97
C VAL A 61 -7.69 12.36 7.79
N LYS A 62 -6.43 11.93 7.92
CA LYS A 62 -5.42 12.67 8.69
C LYS A 62 -5.06 14.02 8.09
N ARG A 63 -5.23 14.19 6.77
CA ARG A 63 -5.05 15.46 6.07
C ARG A 63 -6.28 16.37 6.12
N GLY A 64 -7.41 15.91 6.66
CA GLY A 64 -8.65 16.68 6.75
C GLY A 64 -9.26 17.01 5.38
N VAL A 65 -9.03 16.17 4.36
CA VAL A 65 -9.63 16.33 3.03
C VAL A 65 -10.88 15.48 2.89
N ASP A 66 -11.79 15.88 1.99
CA ASP A 66 -13.00 15.11 1.69
C ASP A 66 -12.62 13.80 0.99
N VAL A 67 -12.88 12.68 1.66
CA VAL A 67 -12.56 11.34 1.21
C VAL A 67 -13.57 10.84 0.16
N ASP A 68 -14.84 11.22 0.30
CA ASP A 68 -15.92 10.75 -0.54
C ASP A 68 -16.06 11.59 -1.83
N LYS A 69 -15.67 12.87 -1.76
CA LYS A 69 -15.70 13.81 -2.89
C LYS A 69 -14.32 14.47 -3.06
N PRO A 70 -13.32 13.72 -3.54
CA PRO A 70 -12.00 14.27 -3.82
C PRO A 70 -12.09 15.39 -4.87
N ARG A 71 -11.29 16.43 -4.66
CA ARG A 71 -11.27 17.62 -5.53
C ARG A 71 -11.01 17.24 -7.00
N ASN A 72 -11.76 17.84 -7.91
CA ASN A 72 -11.67 17.67 -9.37
C ASN A 72 -12.05 16.28 -9.90
N LEU A 73 -12.73 15.44 -9.11
CA LEU A 73 -13.19 14.13 -9.56
C LEU A 73 -14.71 14.03 -9.53
N ALA A 74 -15.23 13.29 -10.50
CA ALA A 74 -16.61 12.83 -10.55
C ALA A 74 -16.64 11.31 -10.39
N LYS A 75 -17.76 10.77 -9.90
CA LYS A 75 -17.92 9.31 -9.75
C LYS A 75 -17.88 8.59 -11.10
N SER A 76 -18.38 9.25 -12.14
CA SER A 76 -18.33 8.84 -13.54
C SER A 76 -18.27 10.10 -14.39
N VAL A 77 -17.47 10.09 -15.46
CA VAL A 77 -17.46 11.17 -16.46
C VAL A 77 -18.42 10.76 -17.56
N THR A 78 -19.54 11.46 -17.67
CA THR A 78 -20.67 11.09 -18.56
C THR A 78 -20.87 12.07 -19.71
N VAL A 79 -20.04 13.11 -19.81
CA VAL A 79 -20.06 14.10 -20.88
C VAL A 79 -18.65 14.20 -21.46
N GLU A 80 -18.55 14.23 -22.80
CA GLU A 80 -17.30 14.47 -23.54
C GLU A 80 -16.95 15.97 -23.55
#